data_AF-A0A658NMU1-F1
#
_entry.id   AF-A0A658NMU1-F1
#
_cell.length_a   1.000
_cell.length_b   1.000
_cell.length_c   1.000
_cell.angle_alpha   90.00
_cell.angle_beta   90.00
_cell.angle_gamma   90.00
#
_symmetry.space_group_name_H-M   'P 1'
#
loop_
_entity.id
_entity.type
_entity.pdbx_description
1 polymer ?
#
loop_
_entity_poly.entity_id
_entity_poly.type
_entity_poly.pdbx_seq_one_letter_code
_entity_poly.pdbx_strand_id
1 'polypeptide(L)'
;PIWLRERMYPARQLRSGLGPGYRKRFAYVEHHESHAASAFFPSPFDEAAILTLDGVGESATGTLGSGRGHRIELTHEQRFP
;
A
#
# COMPACT_ATOMS: atom_id res chain seq x y z
N PRO A 1 13.32 -15.30 10.50
CA PRO A 1 14.02 -13.99 10.55
C PRO A 1 13.27 -12.98 11.44
N ILE A 2 13.98 -12.06 12.11
CA ILE A 2 13.37 -11.06 13.02
C ILE A 2 12.32 -10.20 12.29
N TRP A 3 12.61 -9.80 11.05
CA TRP A 3 11.70 -9.02 10.20
C TRP A 3 10.33 -9.68 9.97
N LEU A 4 10.26 -11.02 9.98
CA LEU A 4 9.03 -11.78 9.79
C LEU A 4 8.11 -11.72 11.02
N ARG A 5 8.68 -11.68 12.24
CA ARG A 5 7.92 -11.58 13.50
C ARG A 5 7.35 -10.18 13.72
N GLU A 6 8.09 -9.17 13.31
CA GLU A 6 7.69 -7.77 13.46
C GLU A 6 6.50 -7.41 12.55
N ARG A 7 6.49 -7.90 11.31
CA ARG A 7 5.37 -7.73 10.36
C ARG A 7 4.04 -8.34 10.83
N MET A 8 4.03 -9.27 11.77
CA MET A 8 2.81 -9.99 12.17
C MET A 8 1.85 -9.18 13.04
N TYR A 9 2.31 -8.13 13.73
CA TYR A 9 1.47 -7.38 14.68
C TYR A 9 1.65 -5.85 14.58
N PRO A 10 1.36 -5.25 13.41
CA PRO A 10 1.60 -3.81 13.18
C PRO A 10 0.81 -2.93 14.15
N ALA A 11 -0.43 -3.28 14.50
CA ALA A 11 -1.22 -2.54 15.48
C ALA A 11 -0.55 -2.51 16.87
N ARG A 12 0.06 -3.63 17.30
CA ARG A 12 0.73 -3.71 18.61
C ARG A 12 1.97 -2.82 18.63
N GLN A 13 2.75 -2.86 17.55
CA GLN A 13 3.94 -2.03 17.42
C GLN A 13 3.59 -0.54 17.40
N LEU A 14 2.59 -0.14 16.60
CA LEU A 14 2.12 1.24 16.53
C LEU A 14 1.60 1.73 17.88
N ARG A 15 0.79 0.93 18.59
CA ARG A 15 0.30 1.31 19.94
C ARG A 15 1.43 1.43 20.95
N SER A 16 2.39 0.51 20.92
CA SER A 16 3.55 0.57 21.81
C SER A 16 4.42 1.79 21.54
N GLY A 17 4.62 2.16 20.26
CA GLY A 17 5.47 3.29 19.87
C GLY A 17 4.82 4.66 20.09
N LEU A 18 3.49 4.77 19.90
CA LEU A 18 2.75 6.03 20.06
C LEU A 18 2.30 6.29 21.51
N GLY A 19 2.41 5.29 22.38
CA GLY A 19 2.06 5.39 23.80
C GLY A 19 0.55 5.33 24.09
N PRO A 20 0.18 5.25 25.38
CA PRO A 20 -1.19 4.98 25.82
C PRO A 20 -2.18 6.14 25.55
N GLY A 21 -1.68 7.34 25.27
CA GLY A 21 -2.49 8.51 24.94
C GLY A 21 -3.03 8.52 23.50
N TYR A 22 -2.48 7.70 22.60
CA TYR A 22 -2.90 7.66 21.21
C TYR A 22 -4.20 6.85 21.04
N ARG A 23 -5.31 7.56 20.81
CA ARG A 23 -6.65 6.96 20.66
C ARG A 23 -7.25 7.01 19.26
N LYS A 24 -6.51 7.58 18.29
CA LYS A 24 -6.98 7.67 16.90
C LYS A 24 -6.98 6.29 16.24
N ARG A 25 -7.79 6.15 15.19
CA ARG A 25 -7.85 4.92 14.38
C ARG A 25 -6.57 4.76 13.56
N PHE A 26 -6.15 3.51 13.38
CA PHE A 26 -5.19 3.15 12.34
C PHE A 26 -5.97 2.86 11.06
N ALA A 27 -5.54 3.48 9.96
CA ALA A 27 -5.95 3.10 8.62
C ALA A 27 -4.84 2.22 8.04
N TYR A 28 -5.22 1.06 7.55
CA TYR A 28 -4.35 0.17 6.79
C TYR A 28 -4.77 0.26 5.34
N VAL A 29 -3.80 0.41 4.46
CA VAL A 29 -3.97 0.56 3.03
C VAL A 29 -3.12 -0.50 2.35
N GLU A 30 -3.52 -0.93 1.16
CA GLU A 30 -2.79 -1.94 0.40
C GLU A 30 -1.43 -1.38 -0.08
N HIS A 31 -0.39 -2.22 -0.06
CA HIS A 31 0.99 -1.82 -0.39
C HIS A 31 1.12 -1.29 -1.81
N HIS A 32 0.60 -2.02 -2.80
CA HIS A 32 0.66 -1.59 -4.20
C HIS A 32 -0.28 -0.41 -4.49
N GLU A 33 -1.40 -0.30 -3.79
CA GLU A 33 -2.26 0.89 -3.87
C GLU A 33 -1.52 2.13 -3.36
N SER A 34 -0.72 1.98 -2.30
CA SER A 34 0.11 3.07 -1.76
C SER A 34 1.18 3.52 -2.76
N HIS A 35 1.85 2.57 -3.43
CA HIS A 35 2.79 2.86 -4.52
C HIS A 35 2.09 3.61 -5.67
N ALA A 36 0.95 3.10 -6.13
CA ALA A 36 0.13 3.71 -7.17
C ALA A 36 -0.26 5.15 -6.81
N ALA A 37 -0.77 5.38 -5.59
CA ALA A 37 -1.18 6.69 -5.09
C ALA A 37 -0.03 7.68 -5.02
N SER A 38 1.14 7.23 -4.55
CA SER A 38 2.33 8.07 -4.43
C SER A 38 2.88 8.55 -5.78
N ALA A 39 2.61 7.80 -6.86
CA ALA A 39 3.04 8.14 -8.21
C ALA A 39 1.97 8.92 -8.99
N PHE A 40 0.70 8.47 -8.94
CA PHE A 40 -0.36 9.05 -9.77
C PHE A 40 -0.84 10.42 -9.27
N PHE A 41 -1.14 10.57 -7.97
CA PHE A 41 -1.69 11.83 -7.45
C PHE A 41 -0.81 13.07 -7.58
N PRO A 42 0.53 12.99 -7.49
CA PRO A 42 1.39 14.14 -7.79
C PRO A 42 1.76 14.26 -9.28
N SER A 43 1.37 13.31 -10.13
CA SER A 43 1.64 13.37 -11.56
C SER A 43 0.83 14.49 -12.24
N PRO A 44 1.27 15.01 -13.40
CA PRO A 44 0.54 16.05 -14.12
C PRO A 44 -0.61 15.50 -14.97
N PHE A 45 -0.93 14.20 -14.87
CA PHE A 45 -1.91 13.54 -15.73
C PHE A 45 -3.27 13.43 -15.05
N ASP A 46 -4.32 13.91 -15.73
CA ASP A 46 -5.70 13.72 -15.27
C ASP A 46 -6.15 12.25 -15.37
N GLU A 47 -5.56 11.49 -16.31
CA GLU A 47 -5.78 10.06 -16.50
C GLU A 47 -4.47 9.37 -16.93
N ALA A 48 -4.17 8.22 -16.33
CA ALA A 48 -3.00 7.42 -16.68
C ALA A 48 -3.22 5.92 -16.41
N ALA A 49 -2.60 5.07 -17.22
CA ALA A 49 -2.40 3.67 -16.86
C ALA A 49 -1.39 3.58 -15.72
N ILE A 50 -1.62 2.66 -14.78
CA ILE A 50 -0.77 2.45 -13.60
C ILE A 50 -0.24 1.03 -13.64
N LEU A 51 1.08 0.89 -13.47
CA LEU A 51 1.77 -0.38 -13.24
C LEU A 51 2.69 -0.21 -12.04
N THR A 52 2.47 -0.99 -10.99
CA THR A 52 3.39 -1.07 -9.84
C THR A 52 4.12 -2.40 -9.88
N LEU A 53 5.44 -2.39 -9.69
CA LEU A 53 6.27 -3.59 -9.61
C LEU A 53 7.15 -3.49 -8.35
N ASP A 54 7.14 -4.52 -7.51
CA ASP A 54 7.94 -4.62 -6.29
C ASP A 54 8.31 -6.09 -6.04
N GLY A 55 9.11 -6.39 -5.01
CA GLY A 55 9.48 -7.76 -4.66
C GLY A 55 8.26 -8.63 -4.33
N VAL A 56 7.75 -8.50 -3.11
CA VAL A 56 6.43 -9.05 -2.71
C VAL A 56 5.82 -8.06 -1.73
N GLY A 57 4.63 -7.55 -2.05
CA GLY A 57 3.81 -6.78 -1.11
C GLY A 57 3.23 -7.69 -0.04
N GLU A 58 1.90 -7.76 0.02
CA GLU A 58 1.16 -8.71 0.86
C GLU A 58 1.14 -10.10 0.24
N SER A 59 0.84 -10.16 -1.06
CA SER A 59 0.79 -11.40 -1.85
C SER A 59 1.04 -11.18 -3.34
N ALA A 60 1.21 -9.93 -3.80
CA ALA A 60 1.47 -9.59 -5.20
C ALA A 60 2.92 -9.15 -5.41
N THR A 61 3.45 -9.38 -6.61
CA THR A 61 4.73 -8.83 -7.11
C THR A 61 4.51 -7.65 -8.06
N GLY A 62 3.30 -7.52 -8.59
CA GLY A 62 2.91 -6.37 -9.39
C GLY A 62 1.40 -6.20 -9.49
N THR A 63 0.96 -4.98 -9.80
CA THR A 63 -0.44 -4.65 -10.04
C THR A 63 -0.59 -3.70 -11.22
N LEU A 64 -1.69 -3.83 -11.94
CA LEU A 64 -2.06 -3.01 -13.10
C LEU A 64 -3.43 -2.36 -12.85
N GLY A 65 -3.57 -1.12 -13.26
CA GLY A 65 -4.83 -0.40 -13.18
C GLY A 65 -4.84 0.90 -13.97
N SER A 66 -5.76 1.78 -13.58
CA SER A 66 -5.84 3.14 -14.12
C SER A 66 -6.12 4.14 -13.01
N GLY A 67 -5.54 5.33 -13.14
CA GLY A 67 -5.86 6.50 -12.35
C GLY A 67 -6.69 7.47 -13.18
N ARG A 68 -7.74 8.06 -12.57
CA ARG A 68 -8.57 9.13 -13.16
C ARG A 68 -8.94 10.15 -12.09
N GLY A 69 -8.47 11.39 -12.24
CA GLY A 69 -8.66 12.48 -11.29
C GLY A 69 -8.17 12.10 -9.88
N HIS A 70 -9.10 11.93 -8.94
CA HIS A 70 -8.80 11.58 -7.55
C HIS A 70 -9.04 10.09 -7.23
N ARG A 71 -9.10 9.23 -8.25
CA ARG A 71 -9.40 7.79 -8.09
C ARG A 71 -8.33 6.93 -8.73
N ILE A 72 -8.06 5.81 -8.09
CA ILE A 72 -7.22 4.72 -8.60
C ILE A 72 -8.07 3.46 -8.60
N GLU A 73 -8.00 2.71 -9.69
CA GLU A 73 -8.67 1.43 -9.84
C GLU A 73 -7.65 0.40 -10.31
N LEU A 74 -7.19 -0.44 -9.38
CA LEU A 74 -6.33 -1.58 -9.66
C LEU A 74 -7.20 -2.77 -10.03
N THR A 75 -6.99 -3.32 -11.22
CA THR A 75 -7.87 -4.35 -11.81
C THR A 75 -7.21 -5.71 -11.90
N HIS A 76 -5.88 -5.74 -11.94
CA HIS A 76 -5.11 -6.96 -12.05
C HIS A 76 -3.94 -6.94 -11.08
N GLU A 77 -3.57 -8.12 -10.63
CA GLU A 77 -2.38 -8.34 -9.82
C GLU A 77 -1.69 -9.61 -10.30
N GLN A 78 -0.38 -9.61 -10.23
CA GLN A 78 0.41 -10.82 -10.33
C GLN A 78 0.73 -11.27 -8.91
N ARG A 79 0.17 -12.42 -8.52
CA ARG A 79 0.40 -13.02 -7.20
C ARG A 79 1.70 -13.81 -7.19
N PHE A 80 2.40 -13.76 -6.06
CA PHE A 80 3.50 -14.66 -5.77
C PHE A 80 2.97 -15.98 -5.16
N PRO A 81 3.57 -17.14 -5.45
CA PRO A 81 4.62 -17.37 -6.45
C PRO A 81 4.07 -17.50 -7.87
#